data_AF-F9GF61-F1
#
_entry.id   AF-F9GF61-F1
#
_cell.length_a   1.000
_cell.length_b   1.000
_cell.length_c   1.000
_cell.angle_alpha   90.00
_cell.angle_beta   90.00
_cell.angle_gamma   90.00
#
_symmetry.space_group_name_H-M   'P 1'
#
loop_
_entity.id
_entity.type
_entity.pdbx_description
1 polymer ?
#
loop_
_entity_poly.entity_id
_entity_poly.type
_entity_poly.pdbx_seq_one_letter_code
_entity_poly.pdbx_strand_id
1 'polypeptide(L)'
;QIEEMDQASFNIDMMQGWKKRKERGWSQLGPLGKLHNTAIHIRANDYRYNLFRRRAGKVLGLDNDTRWNSWFLLLDAALDKEEHIKWYQDKYYDALVDDYLAPQDWQNLRETRNFLQPFWKITLLTEGYRSTLDRTLFTMDVLHKHYQQAFNKYKMNQQLL
;
A
#
# COMPACT_ATOMS: atom_id res chain seq x y z
N GLN A 1 -15.92 8.18 26.28
CA GLN A 1 -15.19 9.47 26.22
C GLN A 1 -13.69 9.33 26.48
N ILE A 2 -13.23 8.54 27.46
CA ILE A 2 -11.77 8.34 27.69
C ILE A 2 -11.13 7.49 26.56
N GLU A 3 -11.79 6.43 26.09
CA GLU A 3 -11.26 5.56 25.01
C GLU A 3 -11.13 6.26 23.64
N GLU A 4 -12.01 7.20 23.31
CA GLU A 4 -11.93 7.97 22.06
C GLU A 4 -10.78 8.99 22.07
N MET A 5 -10.48 9.56 23.24
CA MET A 5 -9.38 10.50 23.45
C MET A 5 -8.02 9.80 23.32
N ASP A 6 -7.88 8.61 23.89
CA ASP A 6 -6.66 7.78 23.77
C ASP A 6 -6.44 7.30 22.33
N GLN A 7 -7.51 6.95 21.61
CA GLN A 7 -7.42 6.54 20.21
C GLN A 7 -7.07 7.72 19.28
N ALA A 8 -7.60 8.92 19.53
CA ALA A 8 -7.24 10.12 18.80
C ALA A 8 -5.76 10.51 19.00
N SER A 9 -5.28 10.45 20.25
CA SER A 9 -3.87 10.69 20.59
C SER A 9 -2.95 9.67 19.91
N PHE A 10 -3.30 8.37 19.98
CA PHE A 10 -2.57 7.29 19.32
C PHE A 10 -2.49 7.48 17.78
N ASN A 11 -3.59 7.88 17.14
CA ASN A 11 -3.62 8.15 15.71
C ASN A 11 -2.74 9.36 15.33
N ILE A 12 -2.69 10.40 16.17
CA ILE A 12 -1.83 11.57 15.96
C ILE A 12 -0.35 11.16 16.03
N ASP A 13 0.05 10.44 17.07
CA ASP A 13 1.43 9.97 17.24
C ASP A 13 1.87 9.06 16.10
N MET A 14 0.99 8.15 15.67
CA MET A 14 1.23 7.28 14.51
C MET A 14 1.42 8.09 13.23
N MET A 15 0.58 9.10 12.97
CA MET A 15 0.72 9.98 11.80
C MET A 15 2.01 10.80 11.85
N GLN A 16 2.41 11.30 13.02
CA GLN A 16 3.66 12.05 13.17
C GLN A 16 4.88 11.14 12.96
N GLY A 17 4.84 9.91 13.49
CA GLY A 17 5.87 8.90 13.22
C GLY A 17 5.97 8.55 11.74
N TRP A 18 4.82 8.40 11.06
CA TRP A 18 4.78 8.13 9.62
C TRP A 18 5.39 9.27 8.79
N LYS A 19 5.05 10.53 9.09
CA LYS A 19 5.65 11.70 8.42
C LYS A 19 7.16 11.77 8.61
N LYS A 20 7.65 11.60 9.84
CA LYS A 20 9.10 11.61 10.15
C LYS A 20 9.86 10.48 9.43
N ARG A 21 9.26 9.29 9.33
CA ARG A 21 9.86 8.18 8.56
C ARG A 21 9.92 8.51 7.07
N LYS A 22 8.84 9.06 6.51
CA LYS A 22 8.79 9.51 5.11
C LYS A 22 9.88 10.55 4.80
N GLU A 23 10.09 11.53 5.68
CA GLU A 23 11.15 12.56 5.53
C GLU A 23 12.57 11.95 5.47
N ARG A 24 12.79 10.81 6.14
CA ARG A 24 14.06 10.09 6.15
C ARG A 24 14.24 9.15 4.95
N GLY A 25 13.22 9.00 4.11
CA GLY A 25 13.24 8.16 2.91
C GLY A 25 12.13 7.10 2.90
N TRP A 26 11.65 6.80 1.69
CA TRP A 26 10.54 5.86 1.49
C TRP A 26 10.81 4.46 2.02
N SER A 27 12.04 3.96 1.95
CA SER A 27 12.41 2.63 2.48
C SER A 27 12.09 2.46 3.97
N GLN A 28 12.06 3.56 4.73
CA GLN A 28 11.71 3.59 6.15
C GLN A 28 10.21 3.39 6.42
N LEU A 29 9.38 3.40 5.38
CA LEU A 29 7.94 3.11 5.46
C LEU A 29 7.64 1.61 5.33
N GLY A 30 8.67 0.77 5.42
CA GLY A 30 8.55 -0.69 5.37
C GLY A 30 8.25 -1.20 3.96
N PRO A 31 7.58 -2.37 3.84
CA PRO A 31 7.38 -3.06 2.56
C PRO A 31 6.76 -2.18 1.46
N LEU A 32 5.82 -1.29 1.82
CA LEU A 32 5.17 -0.39 0.86
C LEU A 32 6.16 0.59 0.24
N GLY A 33 7.03 1.17 1.07
CA GLY A 33 8.04 2.12 0.61
C GLY A 33 9.11 1.47 -0.26
N LYS A 34 9.55 0.26 0.10
CA LYS A 34 10.45 -0.56 -0.73
C LYS A 34 9.86 -0.86 -2.11
N LEU A 35 8.57 -1.22 -2.16
CA LEU A 35 7.86 -1.46 -3.42
C LEU A 35 7.75 -0.18 -4.26
N HIS A 36 7.43 0.96 -3.64
CA HIS A 36 7.40 2.27 -4.30
C HIS A 36 8.75 2.63 -4.92
N ASN A 37 9.83 2.50 -4.15
CA ASN A 37 11.19 2.76 -4.63
C ASN A 37 11.58 1.83 -5.80
N THR A 38 11.19 0.55 -5.72
CA THR A 38 11.40 -0.40 -6.83
C THR A 38 10.67 0.05 -8.09
N ALA A 39 9.41 0.51 -7.97
CA ALA A 39 8.64 1.03 -9.10
C ALA A 39 9.26 2.31 -9.69
N ILE A 40 9.77 3.23 -8.84
CA ILE A 40 10.53 4.41 -9.27
C ILE A 40 11.79 3.98 -10.02
N HIS A 41 12.57 3.06 -9.47
CA HIS A 41 13.82 2.59 -10.07
C HIS A 41 13.61 1.99 -11.46
N ILE A 42 12.54 1.22 -11.66
CA ILE A 42 12.16 0.69 -12.98
C ILE A 42 11.88 1.82 -13.97
N ARG A 43 11.19 2.87 -13.54
CA ARG A 43 10.70 3.95 -14.42
C ARG A 43 11.70 5.08 -14.65
N ALA A 44 12.71 5.22 -13.79
CA ALA A 44 13.70 6.27 -13.85
C ALA A 44 14.65 6.20 -15.07
N ASN A 45 14.53 5.18 -15.92
CA ASN A 45 15.38 5.00 -17.09
C ASN A 45 14.68 4.15 -18.14
N ASP A 46 14.72 4.60 -19.40
CA ASP A 46 14.02 3.95 -20.50
C ASP A 46 14.45 2.52 -20.76
N TYR A 47 15.74 2.21 -20.56
CA TYR A 47 16.22 0.83 -20.68
C TYR A 47 15.63 -0.05 -19.58
N ARG A 48 15.66 0.39 -18.30
CA ARG A 48 15.05 -0.34 -17.18
C ARG A 48 13.54 -0.52 -17.38
N TYR A 49 12.85 0.53 -17.82
CA TYR A 49 11.43 0.52 -18.11
C TYR A 49 11.09 -0.51 -19.19
N ASN A 50 11.77 -0.44 -20.34
CA ASN A 50 11.51 -1.35 -21.47
C ASN A 50 11.97 -2.79 -21.18
N LEU A 51 13.01 -2.97 -20.37
CA LEU A 51 13.45 -4.28 -19.91
C LEU A 51 12.37 -4.96 -19.06
N PHE A 52 11.84 -4.25 -18.06
CA PHE A 52 10.78 -4.78 -17.21
C PHE A 52 9.50 -5.01 -18.02
N ARG A 53 9.09 -4.05 -18.86
CA ARG A 53 7.91 -4.15 -19.72
C ARG A 53 7.95 -5.38 -20.64
N ARG A 54 9.10 -5.67 -21.26
CA ARG A 54 9.25 -6.83 -22.14
C ARG A 54 9.07 -8.16 -21.41
N ARG A 55 9.48 -8.24 -20.14
CA ARG A 55 9.36 -9.44 -19.34
C ARG A 55 7.97 -9.60 -18.71
N ALA A 56 7.43 -8.52 -18.14
CA ALA A 56 6.20 -8.52 -17.35
C ALA A 56 4.94 -8.11 -18.15
N GLY A 57 5.07 -7.82 -19.44
CA GLY A 57 4.02 -7.30 -20.34
C GLY A 57 3.63 -5.84 -20.08
N LYS A 58 3.53 -5.44 -18.81
CA LYS A 58 3.18 -4.08 -18.38
C LYS A 58 4.00 -3.67 -17.16
N VAL A 59 4.44 -2.40 -17.15
CA VAL A 59 5.15 -1.82 -16.01
C VAL A 59 4.19 -1.47 -14.88
N LEU A 60 4.67 -1.51 -13.64
CA LEU A 60 3.95 -1.05 -12.46
C LEU A 60 3.48 0.40 -12.64
N GLY A 61 2.27 0.67 -12.15
CA GLY A 61 1.80 2.04 -11.97
C GLY A 61 2.68 2.79 -10.95
N LEU A 62 2.59 4.11 -10.94
CA LEU A 62 3.06 4.87 -9.78
C LEU A 62 1.85 5.13 -8.88
N ASP A 63 2.01 4.90 -7.59
CA ASP A 63 1.05 5.35 -6.61
C ASP A 63 1.15 6.88 -6.45
N ASN A 64 0.10 7.45 -5.88
CA ASN A 64 0.13 8.78 -5.30
C ASN A 64 0.23 8.58 -3.80
N ASP A 65 1.30 9.10 -3.22
CA ASP A 65 1.70 9.05 -1.82
C ASP A 65 0.58 9.11 -0.78
N THR A 66 -0.53 9.78 -1.09
CA THR A 66 -1.63 10.07 -0.16
C THR A 66 -2.93 9.35 -0.48
N ARG A 67 -3.05 8.64 -1.62
CA ARG A 67 -4.32 8.08 -2.09
C ARG A 67 -4.31 6.56 -2.08
N TRP A 68 -5.07 6.00 -1.17
CA TRP A 68 -5.21 4.56 -0.96
C TRP A 68 -5.71 3.79 -2.21
N ASN A 69 -6.48 4.43 -3.11
CA ASN A 69 -6.81 3.85 -4.42
C ASN A 69 -5.57 3.57 -5.29
N SER A 70 -4.65 4.53 -5.37
CA SER A 70 -3.44 4.37 -6.17
C SER A 70 -2.46 3.35 -5.55
N TRP A 71 -2.40 3.30 -4.22
CA TRP A 71 -1.69 2.24 -3.49
C TRP A 71 -2.29 0.86 -3.75
N PHE A 72 -3.63 0.73 -3.71
CA PHE A 72 -4.30 -0.53 -4.02
C PHE A 72 -3.95 -1.01 -5.43
N LEU A 73 -4.05 -0.13 -6.43
CA LEU A 73 -3.72 -0.49 -7.82
C LEU A 73 -2.24 -0.87 -8.02
N LEU A 74 -1.32 -0.20 -7.32
CA LEU A 74 0.10 -0.58 -7.33
C LEU A 74 0.29 -1.97 -6.71
N LEU A 75 -0.28 -2.20 -5.53
CA LEU A 75 -0.18 -3.48 -4.81
C LEU A 75 -0.77 -4.64 -5.61
N ASP A 76 -1.97 -4.45 -6.16
CA ASP A 76 -2.66 -5.46 -6.96
C ASP A 76 -1.82 -5.83 -8.20
N ALA A 77 -1.31 -4.83 -8.92
CA ALA A 77 -0.45 -5.05 -10.08
C ALA A 77 0.92 -5.66 -9.72
N ALA A 78 1.45 -5.35 -8.53
CA ALA A 78 2.74 -5.84 -8.06
C ALA A 78 2.67 -7.30 -7.61
N LEU A 79 1.61 -7.68 -6.90
CA LEU A 79 1.39 -9.07 -6.49
C LEU A 79 1.15 -9.99 -7.70
N ASP A 80 0.43 -9.51 -8.71
CA ASP A 80 0.29 -10.21 -10.00
C ASP A 80 1.62 -10.39 -10.74
N LYS A 81 2.65 -9.60 -10.41
CA LYS A 81 3.96 -9.57 -11.08
C LYS A 81 5.10 -9.92 -10.14
N GLU A 82 4.80 -10.58 -9.01
CA GLU A 82 5.77 -10.83 -7.95
C GLU A 82 7.04 -11.51 -8.46
N GLU A 83 6.92 -12.53 -9.31
CA GLU A 83 8.07 -13.22 -9.91
C GLU A 83 8.95 -12.30 -10.77
N HIS A 84 8.35 -11.34 -11.48
CA HIS A 84 9.08 -10.41 -12.33
C HIS A 84 9.75 -9.32 -11.53
N ILE A 85 9.12 -8.89 -10.42
CA ILE A 85 9.70 -7.93 -9.48
C ILE A 85 10.89 -8.55 -8.78
N LYS A 86 10.77 -9.79 -8.27
CA LYS A 86 11.89 -10.52 -7.65
C LYS A 86 13.08 -10.64 -8.60
N TRP A 87 12.83 -11.12 -9.84
CA TRP A 87 13.87 -11.17 -10.87
C TRP A 87 14.52 -9.80 -11.14
N TYR A 88 13.73 -8.73 -11.14
CA TYR A 88 14.26 -7.38 -11.35
C TYR A 88 15.12 -6.91 -10.18
N GLN A 89 14.68 -7.16 -8.94
CA GLN A 89 15.44 -6.86 -7.73
C GLN A 89 16.74 -7.66 -7.66
N ASP A 90 16.73 -8.93 -8.06
CA ASP A 90 17.95 -9.74 -8.16
C ASP A 90 18.92 -9.18 -9.20
N LYS A 91 18.41 -8.74 -10.36
CA LYS A 91 19.24 -8.17 -11.44
C LYS A 91 19.87 -6.83 -11.07
N TYR A 92 19.20 -6.02 -10.25
CA TYR A 92 19.64 -4.70 -9.83
C TYR A 92 19.91 -4.65 -8.32
N TYR A 93 20.38 -5.76 -7.76
CA TYR A 93 20.53 -5.95 -6.32
C TYR A 93 21.37 -4.83 -5.67
N ASP A 94 22.53 -4.51 -6.25
CA ASP A 94 23.42 -3.47 -5.72
C ASP A 94 22.74 -2.09 -5.62
N ALA A 95 21.79 -1.79 -6.51
CA ALA A 95 21.05 -0.53 -6.51
C ALA A 95 19.77 -0.57 -5.65
N LEU A 96 19.31 -1.75 -5.25
CA LEU A 96 18.04 -1.98 -4.56
C LEU A 96 18.21 -2.73 -3.24
N VAL A 97 19.43 -2.83 -2.70
CA VAL A 97 19.71 -3.61 -1.48
C VAL A 97 18.86 -3.15 -0.29
N ASP A 98 18.72 -1.84 -0.11
CA ASP A 98 17.90 -1.25 0.96
C ASP A 98 16.39 -1.41 0.71
N ASP A 99 16.00 -1.64 -0.55
CA ASP A 99 14.62 -1.78 -1.01
C ASP A 99 14.26 -3.23 -1.36
N TYR A 100 15.12 -4.20 -1.05
CA TYR A 100 14.90 -5.60 -1.38
C TYR A 100 13.72 -6.14 -0.56
N LEU A 101 12.75 -6.76 -1.25
CA LEU A 101 11.53 -7.28 -0.65
C LEU A 101 11.74 -8.72 -0.18
N ALA A 102 11.93 -8.89 1.12
CA ALA A 102 12.06 -10.19 1.76
C ALA A 102 10.74 -10.99 1.69
N PRO A 103 10.74 -12.32 1.89
CA PRO A 103 9.52 -13.12 1.88
C PRO A 103 8.42 -12.61 2.83
N GLN A 104 8.81 -12.09 4.01
CA GLN A 104 7.88 -11.48 4.95
C GLN A 104 7.29 -10.16 4.42
N ASP A 105 8.09 -9.36 3.72
CA ASP A 105 7.62 -8.11 3.10
C ASP A 105 6.49 -8.41 2.10
N TRP A 106 6.63 -9.48 1.30
CA TRP A 106 5.58 -9.92 0.37
C TRP A 106 4.28 -10.33 1.09
N GLN A 107 4.36 -10.97 2.26
CA GLN A 107 3.17 -11.27 3.05
C GLN A 107 2.49 -10.00 3.56
N ASN A 108 3.27 -9.06 4.10
CA ASN A 108 2.77 -7.78 4.57
C ASN A 108 2.09 -6.97 3.43
N LEU A 109 2.65 -7.02 2.21
CA LEU A 109 2.04 -6.42 1.03
C LEU A 109 0.68 -7.07 0.67
N ARG A 110 0.56 -8.39 0.75
CA ARG A 110 -0.72 -9.10 0.53
C ARG A 110 -1.76 -8.72 1.58
N GLU A 111 -1.36 -8.67 2.85
CA GLU A 111 -2.25 -8.25 3.94
C GLU A 111 -2.73 -6.81 3.74
N THR A 112 -1.82 -5.91 3.36
CA THR A 112 -2.16 -4.51 3.07
C THR A 112 -3.11 -4.40 1.88
N ARG A 113 -2.84 -5.12 0.78
CA ARG A 113 -3.72 -5.16 -0.40
C ARG A 113 -5.13 -5.63 -0.02
N ASN A 114 -5.22 -6.69 0.77
CA ASN A 114 -6.50 -7.25 1.22
C ASN A 114 -7.24 -6.28 2.15
N PHE A 115 -6.53 -5.56 3.00
CA PHE A 115 -7.12 -4.51 3.83
C PHE A 115 -7.68 -3.35 2.98
N LEU A 116 -6.97 -2.93 1.93
CA LEU A 116 -7.39 -1.83 1.05
C LEU A 116 -8.51 -2.20 0.06
N GLN A 117 -8.70 -3.48 -0.23
CA GLN A 117 -9.66 -3.93 -1.26
C GLN A 117 -11.11 -3.45 -1.02
N PRO A 118 -11.69 -3.51 0.20
CA PRO A 118 -13.07 -3.07 0.42
C PRO A 118 -13.24 -1.58 0.22
N PHE A 119 -12.24 -0.79 0.63
CA PHE A 119 -12.21 0.64 0.32
C PHE A 119 -12.29 0.83 -1.19
N TRP A 120 -11.45 0.13 -1.98
CA TRP A 120 -11.35 0.38 -3.43
C TRP A 120 -12.64 0.05 -4.15
N LYS A 121 -13.26 -1.07 -3.77
CA LYS A 121 -14.59 -1.44 -4.26
C LYS A 121 -15.63 -0.38 -3.95
N ILE A 122 -15.63 0.15 -2.72
CA ILE A 122 -16.62 1.15 -2.32
C ILE A 122 -16.43 2.45 -3.09
N THR A 123 -15.20 2.94 -3.24
CA THR A 123 -14.96 4.14 -4.07
C THR A 123 -15.42 3.93 -5.50
N LEU A 124 -15.11 2.79 -6.13
CA LEU A 124 -15.61 2.47 -7.47
C LEU A 124 -17.16 2.43 -7.53
N LEU A 125 -17.82 1.93 -6.48
CA LEU A 125 -19.29 1.86 -6.40
C LEU A 125 -19.94 3.23 -6.17
N THR A 126 -19.24 4.17 -5.54
CA THR A 126 -19.71 5.52 -5.22
C THR A 126 -19.23 6.59 -6.20
N GLU A 127 -18.34 6.23 -7.14
CA GLU A 127 -17.87 7.12 -8.20
C GLU A 127 -19.02 7.52 -9.15
N GLY A 128 -19.20 8.82 -9.39
CA GLY A 128 -20.23 9.41 -10.27
C GLY A 128 -21.53 9.85 -9.57
N TYR A 129 -22.56 10.17 -10.36
CA TYR A 129 -23.87 10.67 -9.87
C TYR A 129 -24.77 9.61 -9.20
N ARG A 130 -24.26 8.40 -8.92
CA ARG A 130 -25.04 7.24 -8.44
C ARG A 130 -25.00 7.03 -6.92
N SER A 131 -24.39 7.97 -6.19
CA SER A 131 -24.35 7.98 -4.74
C SER A 131 -25.65 8.59 -4.18
N THR A 132 -26.65 7.77 -3.89
CA THR A 132 -27.79 8.18 -3.06
C THR A 132 -27.39 8.16 -1.58
N LEU A 133 -28.08 8.94 -0.74
CA LEU A 133 -27.74 9.07 0.69
C LEU A 133 -27.77 7.73 1.44
N ASP A 134 -28.76 6.89 1.16
CA ASP A 134 -28.91 5.55 1.70
C ASP A 134 -27.73 4.64 1.33
N ARG A 135 -27.24 4.75 0.09
CA ARG A 135 -26.07 4.00 -0.39
C ARG A 135 -24.80 4.46 0.29
N THR A 136 -24.64 5.78 0.49
CA THR A 136 -23.49 6.34 1.22
C THR A 136 -23.45 5.83 2.66
N LEU A 137 -24.57 5.93 3.38
CA LEU A 137 -24.68 5.46 4.76
C LEU A 137 -24.34 3.96 4.86
N PHE A 138 -24.92 3.14 3.99
CA PHE A 138 -24.61 1.70 3.94
C PHE A 138 -23.12 1.43 3.67
N THR A 139 -22.52 2.11 2.69
CA THR A 139 -21.08 1.91 2.40
C THR A 139 -20.18 2.37 3.55
N MET A 140 -20.55 3.41 4.28
CA MET A 140 -19.82 3.85 5.48
C MET A 140 -19.90 2.81 6.60
N ASP A 141 -21.06 2.22 6.85
CA ASP A 141 -21.21 1.15 7.85
C ASP A 141 -20.33 -0.07 7.51
N VAL A 142 -20.26 -0.43 6.22
CA VAL A 142 -19.39 -1.52 5.74
C VAL A 142 -17.91 -1.19 5.98
N LEU A 143 -17.46 0.02 5.66
CA LEU A 143 -16.07 0.45 5.89
C LEU A 143 -15.73 0.50 7.38
N HIS A 144 -16.64 1.02 8.19
CA HIS A 144 -16.47 1.11 9.64
C HIS A 144 -16.31 -0.27 10.27
N LYS A 145 -17.18 -1.22 9.90
CA LYS A 145 -17.09 -2.61 10.36
C LYS A 145 -15.80 -3.28 9.91
N HIS A 146 -15.39 -3.10 8.65
CA HIS A 146 -14.13 -3.64 8.13
C HIS A 146 -12.91 -3.08 8.88
N TYR A 147 -12.90 -1.77 9.14
CA TYR A 147 -11.85 -1.12 9.93
C TYR A 147 -11.79 -1.68 11.36
N GLN A 148 -12.93 -1.80 12.05
CA GLN A 148 -12.98 -2.36 13.41
C GLN A 148 -12.47 -3.80 13.48
N GLN A 149 -12.84 -4.63 12.50
CA GLN A 149 -12.36 -6.02 12.41
C GLN A 149 -10.84 -6.08 12.21
N ALA A 150 -10.31 -5.25 11.31
CA ALA A 150 -8.87 -5.15 11.08
C ALA A 150 -8.17 -4.62 12.34
N PHE A 151 -8.69 -3.58 12.98
CA PHE A 151 -8.13 -3.02 14.20
C PHE A 151 -8.03 -4.10 15.29
N ASN A 152 -9.10 -4.86 15.54
CA ASN A 152 -9.08 -5.94 16.52
C ASN A 152 -8.10 -7.07 16.15
N LYS A 153 -7.98 -7.42 14.86
CA LYS A 153 -7.03 -8.41 14.38
C LYS A 153 -5.57 -7.98 14.60
N TYR A 154 -5.25 -6.72 14.32
CA TYR A 154 -3.88 -6.22 14.36
C TYR A 154 -3.49 -5.57 15.70
N LYS A 155 -4.45 -5.32 16.60
CA LYS A 155 -4.20 -4.80 17.97
C LYS A 155 -3.20 -5.67 18.76
N MET A 156 -3.11 -6.96 18.43
CA MET A 156 -2.19 -7.92 19.08
C MET A 156 -0.90 -8.18 18.30
N ASN A 157 -0.77 -7.67 17.06
CA ASN A 157 0.43 -7.84 16.23
C ASN A 157 1.30 -6.58 16.29
N GLN A 158 2.18 -6.51 17.30
CA GLN A 158 3.18 -5.44 17.45
C GLN A 158 4.22 -5.38 16.31
N GLN A 159 4.26 -6.37 15.40
CA GLN A 159 5.24 -6.43 14.31
C GLN A 159 4.83 -5.68 13.03
N LEU A 160 3.61 -5.14 12.97
CA LEU A 160 3.10 -4.36 11.84
C LEU A 160 2.91 -2.86 12.15
N LEU A 161 3.32 -2.40 13.34
CA LEU A 161 3.26 -1.01 13.83
C LEU A 161 4.66 -0.41 13.97
#